data_AF-A0A1H8YRK1-F1
#
_entry.id   AF-A0A1H8YRK1-F1
#
_cell.length_a   1.000
_cell.length_b   1.000
_cell.length_c   1.000
_cell.angle_alpha   90.00
_cell.angle_beta   90.00
_cell.angle_gamma   90.00
#
_symmetry.space_group_name_H-M   'P 1'
#
loop_
_entity.id
_entity.type
_entity.pdbx_description
1 polymer ?
#
loop_
_entity_poly.entity_id
_entity_poly.type
_entity_poly.pdbx_seq_one_letter_code
_entity_poly.pdbx_strand_id
1 'polypeptide(L)'
;MEKEEIREFYHIEYGDYTLDWIQKFVDKAVEMELDEIRLLEHNYMFKEFAPMYNTVCASSDFVNDWFQRKAGKKNYSEYLELIEKV
;
A
#
# COMPACT_ATOMS: atom_id res chain seq x y z
N MET A 1 -15.73 -25.66 -16.53
CA MET A 1 -14.39 -25.11 -16.25
C MET A 1 -14.61 -23.99 -15.26
N GLU A 2 -14.33 -24.22 -13.98
CA GLU A 2 -14.18 -23.12 -13.03
C GLU A 2 -13.00 -22.29 -13.53
N LYS A 3 -13.23 -21.01 -13.82
CA LYS A 3 -12.13 -20.07 -14.05
C LYS A 3 -11.37 -19.99 -12.74
N GLU A 4 -10.06 -20.25 -12.79
CA GLU A 4 -9.16 -20.00 -11.67
C GLU A 4 -9.21 -18.49 -11.42
N GLU A 5 -9.82 -18.06 -10.31
CA GLU A 5 -9.94 -16.64 -9.95
C GLU A 5 -8.54 -16.03 -9.81
N ILE A 6 -8.13 -15.22 -10.79
CA ILE A 6 -6.87 -14.47 -10.72
C ILE A 6 -7.06 -13.36 -9.69
N ARG A 7 -6.45 -13.52 -8.51
CA ARG A 7 -6.46 -12.53 -7.44
C ARG A 7 -5.13 -11.82 -7.38
N GLU A 8 -5.14 -10.53 -7.70
CA GLU A 8 -3.94 -9.69 -7.67
C GLU A 8 -3.93 -8.77 -6.44
N PHE A 9 -2.74 -8.55 -5.90
CA PHE A 9 -2.49 -7.73 -4.72
C PHE A 9 -1.68 -6.50 -5.11
N TYR A 10 -2.25 -5.31 -4.94
CA TYR A 10 -1.62 -4.05 -5.34
C TYR A 10 -1.33 -3.16 -4.14
N HIS A 11 -0.10 -2.66 -4.09
CA HIS A 11 0.29 -1.60 -3.17
C HIS A 11 -0.09 -0.23 -3.74
N ILE A 12 -0.74 0.60 -2.92
CA ILE A 12 -1.25 1.90 -3.35
C ILE A 12 -0.31 3.08 -3.03
N GLU A 13 0.94 2.82 -2.62
CA GLU A 13 1.92 3.77 -2.08
C GLU A 13 2.28 4.96 -2.99
N TYR A 14 2.11 4.83 -4.31
CA TYR A 14 2.58 5.81 -5.30
C TYR A 14 1.64 7.00 -5.52
N GLY A 15 0.43 6.97 -4.95
CA GLY A 15 -0.54 8.07 -5.07
C GLY A 15 -1.08 8.50 -3.72
N ASP A 16 -1.84 9.59 -3.72
CA ASP A 16 -2.56 10.03 -2.53
C ASP A 16 -3.75 9.13 -2.26
N TYR A 17 -4.15 9.02 -0.99
CA TYR A 17 -5.26 8.16 -0.59
C TYR A 17 -6.61 8.82 -0.92
N THR A 18 -6.95 8.79 -2.21
CA THR A 18 -8.16 9.36 -2.78
C THR A 18 -8.92 8.32 -3.60
N LEU A 19 -10.23 8.49 -3.75
CA LEU A 19 -11.04 7.62 -4.61
C LEU A 19 -10.57 7.68 -6.08
N ASP A 20 -10.11 8.84 -6.56
CA ASP A 20 -9.53 8.98 -7.89
C ASP A 20 -8.29 8.11 -8.10
N TRP A 21 -7.47 7.93 -7.06
CA TRP A 21 -6.33 7.04 -7.13
C TRP A 21 -6.77 5.57 -7.18
N ILE A 22 -7.74 5.19 -6.35
CA ILE A 22 -8.32 3.83 -6.34
C ILE A 22 -8.98 3.48 -7.67
N GLN A 23 -9.69 4.44 -8.28
CA GLN A 23 -10.37 4.24 -9.55
C GLN A 23 -9.40 3.80 -10.65
N LYS A 24 -8.15 4.28 -10.66
CA LYS A 24 -7.15 3.84 -11.65
C LYS A 24 -6.84 2.34 -11.58
N PHE A 25 -6.86 1.76 -10.38
CA PHE A 25 -6.67 0.31 -10.21
C PHE A 25 -7.90 -0.45 -10.68
N VAL A 26 -9.10 0.05 -10.34
CA VAL A 26 -10.38 -0.54 -10.78
C VAL A 26 -10.50 -0.51 -12.30
N ASP A 27 -10.24 0.63 -12.94
CA ASP A 27 -10.26 0.77 -14.40
C ASP A 27 -9.32 -0.24 -15.07
N LYS A 28 -8.11 -0.40 -14.51
CA LYS A 28 -7.14 -1.35 -15.05
C LYS A 28 -7.58 -2.80 -14.86
N ALA A 29 -8.17 -3.13 -13.72
CA ALA A 29 -8.71 -4.46 -13.45
C ALA A 29 -9.85 -4.82 -14.41
N VAL A 30 -10.75 -3.87 -14.68
CA VAL A 30 -11.84 -4.03 -15.66
C VAL A 30 -11.28 -4.24 -17.08
N GLU A 31 -10.29 -3.45 -17.50
CA GLU A 31 -9.60 -3.62 -18.78
C GLU A 31 -8.96 -5.03 -18.91
N MET A 32 -8.48 -5.57 -17.80
CA MET A 32 -7.85 -6.89 -17.72
C MET A 32 -8.85 -8.04 -17.49
N GLU A 33 -10.15 -7.76 -17.46
CA GLU A 33 -11.23 -8.73 -17.18
C GLU A 33 -11.01 -9.51 -15.86
N LEU A 34 -10.48 -8.84 -14.84
CA LEU A 34 -10.30 -9.42 -13.50
C LEU A 34 -11.60 -9.35 -12.70
N ASP A 35 -11.92 -10.44 -12.00
CA ASP A 35 -13.10 -10.53 -11.14
C ASP A 35 -12.88 -9.88 -9.75
N GLU A 36 -11.63 -9.88 -9.25
CA GLU A 36 -11.28 -9.34 -7.93
C GLU A 36 -9.85 -8.75 -7.92
N ILE A 37 -9.68 -7.61 -7.25
CA ILE A 37 -8.37 -7.06 -6.86
C ILE A 37 -8.34 -6.76 -5.37
N ARG A 38 -7.15 -6.85 -4.77
CA ARG A 38 -6.93 -6.52 -3.36
C ARG A 38 -5.94 -5.38 -3.26
N LEU A 39 -6.38 -4.28 -2.66
CA LEU A 39 -5.54 -3.10 -2.44
C LEU A 39 -5.01 -3.13 -1.01
N LEU A 40 -3.70 -2.99 -0.86
CA LEU A 40 -3.03 -3.00 0.43
C LEU A 40 -1.90 -1.97 0.49
N GLU A 41 -1.30 -1.83 1.67
CA GLU A 41 -0.22 -0.88 1.89
C GLU A 41 0.86 -1.48 2.79
N HIS A 42 2.11 -1.07 2.59
CA HIS A 42 3.19 -1.41 3.50
C HIS A 42 3.09 -0.58 4.79
N ASN A 43 3.11 -1.23 5.94
CA ASN A 43 3.10 -0.54 7.24
C ASN A 43 4.25 0.48 7.41
N TYR A 44 5.43 0.28 6.80
CA TYR A 44 6.54 1.23 6.87
C TYR A 44 6.22 2.57 6.18
N MET A 45 5.20 2.61 5.30
CA MET A 45 4.74 3.85 4.68
C MET A 45 4.11 4.79 5.70
N PHE A 46 3.51 4.26 6.76
CA PHE A 46 2.87 5.07 7.79
C PHE A 46 3.87 5.44 8.88
N LYS A 47 3.98 6.75 9.16
CA LYS A 47 4.89 7.28 10.17
C LYS A 47 4.60 6.72 11.58
N GLU A 48 3.35 6.36 11.85
CA GLU A 48 2.89 5.82 13.14
C GLU A 48 3.55 4.46 13.46
N PHE A 49 3.93 3.68 12.45
CA PHE A 49 4.60 2.39 12.65
C PHE A 49 6.13 2.48 12.64
N ALA A 50 6.72 3.66 12.43
CA ALA A 50 8.16 3.81 12.40
C ALA A 50 8.89 3.22 13.63
N PRO A 51 8.39 3.36 14.88
CA PRO A 51 9.05 2.79 16.05
C PRO A 51 9.21 1.26 16.01
N MET A 52 8.37 0.54 15.27
CA MET A 52 8.47 -0.92 15.14
C MET A 52 9.75 -1.36 14.42
N TYR A 53 10.33 -0.48 13.62
CA TYR A 53 11.51 -0.76 12.80
C TYR A 53 12.83 -0.42 13.49
N ASN A 54 12.80 0.15 14.70
CA ASN A 54 13.99 0.64 15.40
C ASN A 54 15.08 -0.42 15.55
N THR A 55 14.72 -1.66 15.91
CA THR A 55 15.69 -2.75 16.09
C THR A 55 16.33 -3.18 14.77
N VAL A 56 15.55 -3.22 13.70
CA VAL A 56 16.02 -3.58 12.36
C VAL A 56 16.93 -2.48 11.80
N CYS A 57 16.53 -1.21 11.92
CA CYS A 57 17.36 -0.09 11.48
C CYS A 57 18.67 0.01 12.28
N ALA A 58 18.65 -0.25 13.59
CA ALA A 58 19.86 -0.27 14.41
C ALA A 58 20.83 -1.42 14.04
N SER A 59 20.35 -2.47 13.37
CA SER A 59 21.15 -3.64 13.02
C SER A 59 21.92 -3.51 11.70
N SER A 60 21.59 -2.52 10.86
CA SER A 60 22.20 -2.36 9.53
C SER A 60 22.08 -0.93 9.03
N ASP A 61 23.22 -0.29 8.80
CA ASP A 61 23.28 1.07 8.21
C ASP A 61 22.59 1.12 6.84
N PHE A 62 22.73 0.07 6.01
CA PHE A 62 22.06 -0.02 4.72
C PHE A 62 20.53 0.00 4.87
N VAL A 63 19.99 -0.78 5.82
CA VAL A 63 18.55 -0.83 6.06
C VAL A 63 18.06 0.49 6.63
N ASN A 64 18.79 1.08 7.58
CA ASN A 64 18.46 2.38 8.13
C ASN A 64 18.44 3.46 7.04
N ASP A 65 19.48 3.54 6.21
CA ASP A 65 19.57 4.49 5.10
C ASP A 65 18.41 4.35 4.11
N TRP A 66 18.03 3.11 3.79
CA TRP A 66 16.86 2.85 2.97
C TRP A 66 15.58 3.33 3.65
N PHE A 67 15.40 3.00 4.94
CA PHE A 67 14.22 3.34 5.72
C PHE A 67 14.03 4.85 5.83
N GLN A 68 15.08 5.61 6.16
CA GLN A 68 15.01 7.08 6.24
C GLN A 68 14.60 7.73 4.91
N ARG A 69 14.97 7.12 3.77
CA ARG A 69 14.57 7.61 2.46
C ARG A 69 13.12 7.26 2.12
N LYS A 70 12.68 6.05 2.45
CA LYS A 70 11.45 5.45 1.90
C LYS A 70 10.26 5.42 2.86
N ALA A 71 10.48 5.30 4.16
CA ALA A 71 9.42 5.15 5.14
C ALA A 71 8.75 6.47 5.54
N GLY A 72 7.59 6.33 6.21
CA GLY A 72 6.89 7.42 6.86
C GLY A 72 6.37 8.52 5.93
N LYS A 73 6.05 8.18 4.67
CA LYS A 73 5.56 9.14 3.67
C LYS A 73 4.06 9.37 3.73
N LYS A 74 3.32 8.58 4.50
CA LYS A 74 1.87 8.58 4.56
C LYS A 74 1.39 8.60 6.01
N ASN A 75 0.14 8.99 6.22
CA ASN A 75 -0.50 8.95 7.54
C ASN A 75 -1.47 7.77 7.60
N TYR A 76 -1.43 7.02 8.70
CA TYR A 76 -2.35 5.90 8.87
C TYR A 76 -3.82 6.33 8.91
N SER A 77 -4.13 7.51 9.47
CA SER A 77 -5.50 8.04 9.53
C SER A 77 -6.08 8.30 8.14
N GLU A 78 -5.29 8.81 7.18
CA GLU A 78 -5.74 9.05 5.81
C GLU A 78 -6.10 7.74 5.10
N TYR A 79 -5.35 6.67 5.38
CA TYR A 79 -5.66 5.33 4.87
C TYR A 79 -6.95 4.79 5.45
N LEU A 80 -7.20 4.96 6.76
CA LEU A 80 -8.46 4.59 7.38
C LEU A 80 -9.64 5.39 6.82
N GLU A 81 -9.48 6.71 6.66
CA GLU A 81 -10.50 7.56 6.04
C GLU A 81 -10.82 7.17 4.59
N LEU A 82 -9.84 6.66 3.84
CA LEU A 82 -10.08 6.13 2.52
C LEU A 82 -10.89 4.83 2.57
N ILE A 83 -10.54 3.90 3.47
CA ILE A 83 -11.25 2.63 3.62
C ILE A 83 -12.74 2.85 3.93
N GLU A 84 -13.07 3.82 4.79
CA GLU A 84 -14.47 4.14 5.12
C GLU A 84 -15.27 4.73 3.94
N LYS A 85 -14.61 5.16 2.86
CA LYS A 85 -15.25 5.73 1.66
C LYS A 85 -15.46 4.70 0.55
N VAL A 86 -14.87 3.52 0.65
CA VAL A 86 -14.92 2.44 -0.35
C VAL A 86 -15.90 1.37 0.11
#